data_AF-A0A075G1B9-F1
#
_entry.id   AF-A0A075G1B9-F1
#
_cell.length_a   1.000
_cell.length_b   1.000
_cell.length_c   1.000
_cell.angle_alpha   90.00
_cell.angle_beta   90.00
_cell.angle_gamma   90.00
#
_symmetry.space_group_name_H-M   'P 1'
#
loop_
_entity.id
_entity.type
_entity.pdbx_description
1 polymer ?
#
loop_
_entity_poly.entity_id
_entity_poly.type
_entity_poly.pdbx_seq_one_letter_code
_entity_poly.pdbx_strand_id
1 'polypeptide(L)' 'MNLSKNVKLNDLEKGVMCEFKLNELKAKLSKKTADYLAEQGINLTEIIQYELAEIKIIDENA' A
#
# COMPACT_ATOMS: atom_id res chain seq x y z
N MET A 1 -5.79 -14.34 13.97
CA MET A 1 -6.98 -14.66 13.14
C MET A 1 -6.80 -13.97 11.80
N ASN A 2 -6.84 -14.68 10.66
CA ASN A 2 -6.67 -14.06 9.35
C ASN A 2 -7.99 -13.42 8.91
N LEU A 3 -7.98 -12.12 8.66
CA LEU A 3 -9.17 -11.40 8.23
C LEU A 3 -9.25 -11.35 6.70
N SER A 4 -10.48 -11.41 6.19
CA SER A 4 -10.75 -11.14 4.77
C SER A 4 -10.27 -9.73 4.41
N LYS A 5 -9.77 -9.53 3.18
CA LYS A 5 -9.46 -8.20 2.61
C LYS A 5 -10.62 -7.20 2.71
N ASN A 6 -11.84 -7.70 2.91
CA ASN A 6 -13.07 -6.92 3.01
C ASN A 6 -13.46 -6.53 4.44
N VAL A 7 -12.57 -6.68 5.43
CA VAL A 7 -12.86 -6.18 6.78
C VAL A 7 -13.09 -4.68 6.70
N LYS A 8 -14.31 -4.27 7.11
CA LYS A 8 -14.58 -2.86 7.31
C LYS A 8 -13.82 -2.46 8.56
N LEU A 9 -12.94 -1.47 8.42
CA LEU A 9 -12.15 -0.97 9.56
C LEU A 9 -13.04 -0.52 10.73
N ASN A 10 -14.29 -0.14 10.45
CA ASN A 10 -15.30 0.22 11.46
C ASN A 10 -15.80 -0.97 12.30
N ASP A 11 -15.60 -2.19 11.83
CA ASP A 11 -15.96 -3.41 12.57
C ASP A 11 -14.82 -3.84 13.52
N LEU A 12 -13.69 -3.13 13.52
CA LEU A 12 -12.57 -3.38 14.44
C LEU A 12 -12.83 -2.73 15.80
N GLU A 13 -12.65 -3.50 16.87
CA GLU A 13 -12.75 -2.99 18.24
C GLU A 13 -11.57 -2.05 18.58
N LYS A 14 -11.86 -1.02 19.38
CA LYS A 14 -10.84 -0.08 19.85
C LYS A 14 -9.86 -0.82 20.76
N GLY A 15 -8.56 -0.70 20.47
CA GLY A 15 -7.48 -1.35 21.23
C GLY A 15 -6.93 -2.61 20.58
N VAL A 16 -7.48 -3.04 19.43
CA VAL A 16 -6.97 -4.19 18.68
C VAL A 16 -5.81 -3.77 17.77
N MET A 17 -4.68 -4.47 17.86
CA MET A 17 -3.55 -4.28 16.95
C MET A 17 -3.74 -5.10 15.68
N CYS A 18 -3.45 -4.51 14.51
CA CYS A 18 -3.56 -5.17 13.22
C CYS A 18 -2.24 -5.06 12.44
N GLU A 19 -1.83 -6.16 11.82
CA GLU A 19 -0.80 -6.20 10.80
C GLU A 19 -1.42 -6.08 9.41
N PHE A 20 -0.83 -5.24 8.58
CA PHE A 20 -1.22 -5.06 7.19
C PHE A 20 -0.09 -5.56 6.29
N LYS A 21 -0.43 -6.45 5.35
CA LYS A 21 0.46 -6.80 4.25
C LYS A 21 0.06 -6.00 3.02
N LEU A 22 1.00 -5.22 2.50
CA LEU A 22 0.82 -4.45 1.26
C LEU A 22 1.63 -5.10 0.14
N ASN A 23 1.01 -5.24 -1.03
CA ASN A 23 1.72 -5.52 -2.26
C ASN A 23 2.18 -4.20 -2.88
N GLU A 24 3.45 -4.14 -3.27
CA GLU A 24 4.02 -3.00 -3.97
C GLU A 24 3.98 -3.26 -5.48
N LEU A 25 3.29 -2.40 -6.22
CA LEU A 25 3.23 -2.42 -7.68
C LEU A 25 4.02 -1.23 -8.22
N LYS A 26 4.98 -1.49 -9.10
CA LYS A 26 5.80 -0.46 -9.74
C LYS A 26 5.51 -0.38 -11.23
N ALA A 27 5.17 0.83 -11.69
CA ALA A 27 5.06 1.15 -13.09
C ALA A 27 6.15 2.16 -13.46
N LYS A 28 7.19 1.68 -14.16
CA LYS A 28 8.20 2.58 -14.73
C LYS A 28 7.56 3.45 -15.79
N LEU A 29 7.86 4.75 -15.76
CA LEU A 29 7.45 5.66 -16.81
C LEU A 29 8.21 5.36 -18.09
N SER A 30 7.58 5.65 -19.23
CA SER A 30 8.29 5.62 -20.49
C SER A 30 9.42 6.67 -20.48
N LYS A 31 10.51 6.41 -21.19
CA LYS A 31 11.63 7.35 -21.30
C LYS A 31 11.16 8.74 -21.72
N LYS A 32 10.29 8.83 -22.74
CA LYS A 32 9.72 10.09 -23.22
C LYS A 32 9.00 10.87 -22.11
N THR A 33 8.25 10.18 -21.26
CA THR A 33 7.51 10.81 -20.16
C THR A 33 8.46 11.29 -19.06
N ALA A 34 9.42 10.47 -18.67
CA ALA A 34 10.40 10.83 -17.65
C ALA A 34 11.29 12.02 -18.09
N ASP A 35 11.74 12.03 -19.35
CA ASP A 35 12.53 13.13 -19.92
C ASP A 35 11.73 14.44 -19.94
N TYR A 36 10.46 14.40 -20.38
CA TYR A 36 9.57 15.56 -20.34
C TYR A 36 9.42 16.12 -18.91
N LEU A 37 9.20 15.26 -17.91
CA LEU A 37 9.08 15.68 -16.52
C LEU A 37 10.38 16.29 -15.99
N ALA A 38 11.53 15.71 -16.33
CA ALA A 38 12.84 16.22 -15.94
C ALA A 38 13.11 17.62 -16.53
N GLU A 39 12.73 17.88 -17.77
CA GLU A 39 12.78 19.23 -18.39
C GLU A 39 11.93 20.26 -17.63
N GLN A 40 10.84 19.81 -16.99
CA GLN A 40 10.02 20.65 -16.12
C GLN A 40 10.53 20.73 -14.67
N GLY A 41 11.70 20.15 -14.37
CA GLY A 41 12.26 20.09 -13.02
C GLY A 41 11.61 19.06 -12.10
N ILE A 42 10.81 18.14 -12.64
CA ILE A 42 10.12 17.10 -11.89
C ILE A 42 10.90 15.79 -12.02
N ASN A 43 11.49 15.32 -10.92
CA ASN A 43 12.21 14.05 -10.88
C ASN A 43 11.25 12.88 -10.55
N LEU A 44 10.43 12.49 -11.53
CA LEU A 44 9.53 11.34 -11.43
C LEU A 44 9.86 10.32 -12.52
N THR A 45 10.15 9.09 -12.13
CA THR A 45 10.58 8.01 -13.04
C THR A 45 9.72 6.75 -12.95
N GLU A 46 8.96 6.60 -11.86
CA GLU A 46 8.06 5.47 -11.65
C GLU A 46 6.87 5.89 -10.79
N ILE A 47 5.77 5.17 -10.96
CA ILE A 47 4.59 5.25 -10.10
C ILE A 47 4.60 4.00 -9.23
N ILE A 48 4.50 4.20 -7.91
CA ILE A 48 4.40 3.13 -6.92
C ILE A 48 2.99 3.13 -6.37
N GLN A 49 2.32 1.99 -6.45
CA GLN A 49 1.00 1.76 -5.87
C GLN A 49 1.10 0.66 -4.82
N TYR A 50 0.56 0.92 -3.64
CA TYR A 50 0.40 -0.08 -2.60
C TYR A 50 -1.03 -0.61 -2.60
N GLU A 51 -1.17 -1.93 -2.66
CA GLU A 51 -2.45 -2.60 -2.57
C GLU A 51 -2.52 -3.46 -1.32
N LEU A 52 -3.63 -3.37 -0.58
CA LEU A 52 -3.84 -4.21 0.58
C LEU A 52 -3.99 -5.69 0.17
N ALA A 53 -3.03 -6.49 0.58
CA ALA A 53 -2.99 -7.92 0.31
C ALA A 53 -3.62 -8.71 1.46
N GLU A 54 -3.42 -8.30 2.71
CA GLU A 54 -3.88 -9.03 3.88
C GLU A 54 -4.01 -8.13 5.10
N ILE A 55 -4.97 -8.42 5.96
CA ILE A 55 -5.07 -7.85 7.31
C ILE A 55 -5.05 -9.03 8.30
N LYS A 56 -4.24 -8.94 9.34
CA LYS A 56 -4.26 -9.87 10.48
C LYS A 56 -4.44 -9.11 11.76
N ILE A 57 -5.33 -9.58 12.64
CA ILE A 57 -5.33 -9.11 14.03
C ILE A 57 -4.18 -9.79 14.76
N ILE A 58 -3.34 -8.99 15.40
CA ILE A 58 -2.33 -9.43 16.36
C ILE A 58 -2.90 -9.17 17.75
N ASP A 59 -3.16 -10.23 18.50
CA ASP A 59 -3.47 -10.13 19.92
C ASP A 59 -2.16 -10.09 20.70
N GLU A 60 -1.97 -9.08 21.57
CA GLU A 60 -0.78 -8.97 22.41
C GLU A 60 -0.77 -9.99 23.58
N ASN A 61 -1.87 -10.73 23.80
CA ASN A 61 -2.04 -11.66 24.94
C ASN A 61 -2.01 -13.16 24.60
N ALA A 62 -1.36 -13.57 23.51
CA ALA A 62 -1.18 -15.00 23.19
C ALA A 62 -0.12 -15.69 24.05
#